data_AF-A0A8C5RLZ8-F1
#
_entry.id   AF-A0A8C5RLZ8-F1
#
_cell.length_a   1.000
_cell.length_b   1.000
_cell.length_c   1.000
_cell.angle_alpha   90.00
_cell.angle_beta   90.00
_cell.angle_gamma   90.00
#
_symmetry.space_group_name_H-M   'P 1'
#
loop_
_entity.id
_entity.type
_entity.pdbx_description
1 polymer ?
#
loop_
_entity_poly.entity_id
_entity_poly.type
_entity_poly.pdbx_seq_one_letter_code
_entity_poly.pdbx_strand_id
1 'polypeptide(L)'
;LSANSRLHFPGFPTSAWEPVFAKVKRAVVFLDPACAESLHWACGGLEALLQAGALNVKEFSSFESGEAEQPKAVFVVSTALKGQTWDVIRDIVSLSRFQYCVAFTGVSHAVHLQTYSMPLGAEAESSGPVVFEQFEEKLCQWMGNMNYTAEVHHAALFLAPLSPHLFVTPAFAALFPLMVEDLTHLNRARHEKKKISHLSDVDFFSLPSELQLAIRSLVSDLNTLLEYLSVREECFALGSLSKIIAGDLANYSQAKLRRKNAQNKAAIVFVDRTLDLTGAVGHHGDNLAEKILSILPKLPGHTSDVMVNMMELTSLHANETSCNIIAPGCLAQPT
;
A
#
# COMPACT_ATOMS: atom_id res chain seq x y z
N LEU A 1 3.71 39.04 2.04
CA LEU A 1 4.38 37.75 1.73
C LEU A 1 4.21 36.87 2.97
N SER A 2 3.07 36.18 3.10
CA SER A 2 2.77 35.39 4.31
C SER A 2 3.39 34.00 4.20
N ALA A 3 3.95 33.52 5.31
CA ALA A 3 4.66 32.26 5.44
C ALA A 3 3.73 31.06 5.75
N ASN A 4 2.48 31.05 5.26
CA ASN A 4 1.41 30.16 5.79
C ASN A 4 0.80 29.17 4.77
N SER A 5 1.56 28.67 3.80
CA SER A 5 1.07 27.58 2.93
C SER A 5 2.17 26.62 2.49
N ARG A 6 3.04 26.17 3.40
CA ARG A 6 3.77 24.94 3.12
C ARG A 6 2.77 23.79 3.21
N LEU A 7 2.47 23.19 2.08
CA LEU A 7 1.79 21.90 2.01
C LEU A 7 2.55 20.93 2.93
N HIS A 8 1.96 20.54 4.06
CA HIS A 8 2.58 19.62 5.02
C HIS A 8 2.48 18.18 4.49
N PHE A 9 3.18 17.92 3.38
CA PHE A 9 3.34 16.59 2.79
C PHE A 9 3.84 15.52 3.80
N PRO A 10 4.73 15.82 4.77
CA PRO A 10 5.20 14.82 5.74
C PRO A 10 4.12 14.29 6.69
N GLY A 11 3.00 15.01 6.88
CA GLY A 11 1.93 14.60 7.81
C GLY A 11 0.98 13.54 7.25
N PHE A 12 0.93 13.38 5.92
CA PHE A 12 -0.03 12.46 5.29
C PHE A 12 0.17 11.01 5.74
N PRO A 13 1.38 10.41 5.66
CA PRO A 13 1.56 9.00 6.01
C PRO A 13 1.11 8.70 7.44
N THR A 14 1.48 9.53 8.41
CA THR A 14 1.06 9.36 9.81
C THR A 14 -0.46 9.52 9.97
N SER A 15 -1.07 10.52 9.33
CA SER A 15 -2.52 10.73 9.42
C SER A 15 -3.33 9.58 8.79
N ALA A 16 -2.78 8.92 7.76
CA ALA A 16 -3.43 7.78 7.12
C ALA A 16 -3.55 6.56 8.06
N TRP A 17 -2.66 6.44 9.06
CA TRP A 17 -2.66 5.37 10.06
C TRP A 17 -3.57 5.65 11.27
N GLU A 18 -4.00 6.89 11.50
CA GLU A 18 -4.85 7.26 12.64
C GLU A 18 -6.12 6.41 12.78
N PRO A 19 -6.89 6.12 11.70
CA PRO A 19 -8.07 5.26 11.78
C PRO A 19 -7.73 3.83 12.24
N VAL A 20 -6.58 3.31 11.85
CA VAL A 20 -6.10 1.98 12.27
C VAL A 20 -5.80 2.00 13.76
N PHE A 21 -5.02 2.96 14.25
CA PHE A 21 -4.70 3.10 15.67
C PHE A 21 -5.95 3.24 16.55
N ALA A 22 -6.99 3.93 16.05
CA ALA A 22 -8.26 4.04 16.76
C ALA A 22 -8.98 2.68 16.96
N LYS A 23 -8.67 1.67 16.13
CA LYS A 23 -9.32 0.35 16.14
C LYS A 23 -8.47 -0.75 16.76
N VAL A 24 -7.16 -0.59 16.99
CA VAL A 24 -6.31 -1.70 17.46
C VAL A 24 -6.38 -2.02 18.95
N LYS A 25 -7.01 -1.16 19.76
CA LYS A 25 -7.13 -1.40 21.21
C LYS A 25 -7.75 -2.78 21.51
N ARG A 26 -7.01 -3.57 22.31
CA ARG A 26 -7.31 -4.95 22.73
C ARG A 26 -7.46 -5.94 21.56
N ALA A 27 -6.84 -5.68 20.42
CA ALA A 27 -6.90 -6.55 19.24
C ALA A 27 -5.58 -7.27 18.98
N VAL A 28 -5.67 -8.41 18.29
CA VAL A 28 -4.54 -8.97 17.53
C VAL A 28 -4.56 -8.32 16.16
N VAL A 29 -3.42 -7.78 15.74
CA VAL A 29 -3.31 -7.11 14.44
C VAL A 29 -2.58 -8.02 13.47
N PHE A 30 -3.15 -8.24 12.28
CA PHE A 30 -2.52 -9.01 11.19
C PHE A 30 -2.13 -8.04 10.08
N LEU A 31 -0.84 -7.95 9.76
CA LEU A 31 -0.31 -7.03 8.75
C LEU A 31 0.32 -7.77 7.59
N ASP A 32 0.03 -7.31 6.37
CA ASP A 32 0.81 -7.71 5.20
C ASP A 32 2.15 -6.96 5.14
N PRO A 33 3.14 -7.47 4.38
CA PRO A 33 4.48 -6.87 4.34
C PRO A 33 4.51 -5.40 3.88
N ALA A 34 3.66 -5.02 2.93
CA ALA A 34 3.63 -3.65 2.42
C ALA A 34 3.08 -2.66 3.45
N CYS A 35 2.02 -3.02 4.18
CA CYS A 35 1.52 -2.23 5.30
C CYS A 35 2.52 -2.22 6.47
N ALA A 36 3.21 -3.32 6.76
CA ALA A 36 4.25 -3.36 7.79
C ALA A 36 5.40 -2.40 7.46
N GLU A 37 5.86 -2.36 6.21
CA GLU A 37 6.89 -1.43 5.77
C GLU A 37 6.40 0.02 5.80
N SER A 38 5.16 0.29 5.39
CA SER A 38 4.54 1.61 5.52
C SER A 38 4.50 2.09 6.97
N LEU A 39 4.03 1.25 7.90
CA LEU A 39 3.96 1.55 9.33
C LEU A 39 5.34 1.83 9.93
N HIS A 40 6.33 1.02 9.55
CA HIS A 40 7.72 1.15 9.99
C HIS A 40 8.29 2.53 9.72
N TRP A 41 8.12 3.01 8.48
CA TRP A 41 8.63 4.33 8.08
C TRP A 41 7.73 5.49 8.53
N ALA A 42 6.41 5.32 8.54
CA ALA A 42 5.46 6.41 8.78
C ALA A 42 5.18 6.68 10.27
N CYS A 43 5.29 5.67 11.12
CA CYS A 43 4.83 5.72 12.51
C CYS A 43 5.74 4.97 13.50
N GLY A 44 6.96 4.60 13.12
CA GLY A 44 7.88 3.87 14.02
C GLY A 44 7.55 2.38 14.22
N GLY A 45 6.72 1.80 13.36
CA GLY A 45 6.54 0.35 13.29
C GLY A 45 5.69 -0.26 14.39
N LEU A 46 6.09 -1.46 14.83
CA LEU A 46 5.37 -2.30 15.79
C LEU A 46 5.02 -1.56 17.10
N GLU A 47 5.96 -0.75 17.60
CA GLU A 47 5.79 -0.07 18.88
C GLU A 47 4.54 0.83 18.89
N ALA A 48 4.25 1.54 17.79
CA ALA A 48 3.06 2.39 17.70
C ALA A 48 1.74 1.61 17.83
N LEU A 49 1.66 0.40 17.26
CA LEU A 49 0.48 -0.46 17.43
C LEU A 49 0.33 -0.92 18.88
N LEU A 50 1.42 -1.29 19.53
CA LEU A 50 1.42 -1.73 20.94
C LEU A 50 1.04 -0.57 21.87
N GLN A 51 1.58 0.63 21.64
CA GLN A 51 1.22 1.85 22.39
C GLN A 51 -0.25 2.24 22.17
N ALA A 52 -0.80 2.02 20.97
CA ALA A 52 -2.23 2.17 20.68
C ALA A 52 -3.11 1.07 21.31
N GLY A 53 -2.50 0.06 21.96
CA GLY A 53 -3.17 -0.96 22.74
C GLY A 53 -3.43 -2.28 22.01
N ALA A 54 -2.74 -2.55 20.91
CA ALA A 54 -2.70 -3.89 20.33
C ALA A 54 -2.14 -4.90 21.34
N LEU A 55 -2.74 -6.11 21.39
CA LEU A 55 -2.28 -7.19 22.27
C LEU A 55 -1.13 -7.97 21.64
N ASN A 56 -1.17 -8.11 20.32
CA ASN A 56 -0.17 -8.81 19.54
C ASN A 56 -0.22 -8.33 18.09
N VAL A 57 0.88 -8.49 17.37
CA VAL A 57 0.96 -8.23 15.92
C VAL A 57 1.54 -9.48 15.26
N LYS A 58 0.86 -9.96 14.23
CA LYS A 58 1.16 -11.20 13.53
C LYS A 58 1.29 -10.95 12.04
N GLU A 59 2.03 -11.82 11.37
CA GLU A 59 2.08 -11.84 9.91
C GLU A 59 0.69 -12.15 9.34
N PHE A 60 0.34 -11.50 8.24
CA PHE A 60 -0.83 -11.83 7.47
C PHE A 60 -0.61 -13.14 6.68
N SER A 61 -0.96 -14.27 7.30
CA SER A 61 -0.71 -15.62 6.78
C SER A 61 -1.80 -16.61 7.20
N SER A 62 -2.18 -17.54 6.31
CA SER A 62 -3.18 -18.60 6.62
C SER A 62 -2.72 -19.56 7.73
N PHE A 63 -1.44 -19.51 8.13
CA PHE A 63 -0.89 -20.31 9.22
C PHE A 63 -0.98 -19.63 10.59
N GLU A 64 -1.47 -18.40 10.64
CA GLU A 64 -1.66 -17.65 11.87
C GLU A 64 -3.12 -17.70 12.35
N SER A 65 -3.32 -17.48 13.66
CA SER A 65 -4.64 -17.41 14.30
C SER A 65 -4.59 -16.53 15.54
N GLY A 66 -5.76 -16.12 16.05
CA GLY A 66 -5.92 -15.52 17.36
C GLY A 66 -6.04 -16.58 18.45
N GLU A 67 -5.55 -16.24 19.64
CA GLU A 67 -5.71 -17.07 20.84
C GLU A 67 -7.14 -16.99 21.40
N ALA A 68 -7.53 -17.96 22.23
CA ALA A 68 -8.88 -18.02 22.79
C ALA A 68 -9.29 -16.78 23.60
N GLU A 69 -8.33 -16.11 24.24
CA GLU A 69 -8.54 -14.91 25.06
C GLU A 69 -8.52 -13.59 24.25
N GLN A 70 -8.37 -13.69 22.93
CA GLN A 70 -8.25 -12.55 22.02
C GLN A 70 -9.51 -12.44 21.14
N PRO A 71 -10.62 -11.87 21.64
CA PRO A 71 -11.89 -11.86 20.91
C PRO A 71 -11.92 -10.82 19.77
N LYS A 72 -10.86 -10.05 19.55
CA LYS A 72 -10.83 -8.97 18.55
C LYS A 72 -9.63 -9.10 17.62
N ALA A 73 -9.89 -8.98 16.32
CA ALA A 73 -8.87 -8.94 15.28
C ALA A 73 -8.95 -7.64 14.49
N VAL A 74 -7.79 -7.12 14.10
CA VAL A 74 -7.66 -6.05 13.10
C VAL A 74 -6.77 -6.56 11.97
N PHE A 75 -7.30 -6.66 10.77
CA PHE A 75 -6.55 -6.96 9.56
C PHE A 75 -6.16 -5.65 8.89
N VAL A 76 -4.91 -5.50 8.47
CA VAL A 76 -4.44 -4.32 7.73
C VAL A 76 -3.66 -4.81 6.52
N VAL A 77 -4.27 -4.64 5.35
CA VAL A 77 -3.76 -5.19 4.09
C VAL A 77 -3.69 -4.11 3.02
N SER A 78 -2.65 -4.13 2.20
CA SER A 78 -2.45 -3.23 1.06
C SER A 78 -3.25 -3.63 -0.18
N THR A 79 -3.83 -4.83 -0.18
CA THR A 79 -4.45 -5.48 -1.34
C THR A 79 -5.98 -5.47 -1.28
N ALA A 80 -6.61 -5.73 -2.44
CA ALA A 80 -8.05 -5.87 -2.51
C ALA A 80 -8.53 -7.07 -1.70
N LEU A 81 -9.70 -6.94 -1.07
CA LEU A 81 -10.35 -8.00 -0.29
C LEU A 81 -10.99 -9.06 -1.20
N LYS A 82 -10.16 -9.73 -2.02
CA LYS A 82 -10.52 -10.76 -3.00
C LYS A 82 -9.35 -11.73 -3.16
N GLY A 83 -9.60 -12.92 -3.72
CA GLY A 83 -8.56 -13.88 -4.07
C GLY A 83 -7.77 -14.32 -2.83
N GLN A 84 -6.44 -14.27 -2.90
CA GLN A 84 -5.58 -14.72 -1.81
C GLN A 84 -5.85 -14.00 -0.48
N THR A 85 -6.04 -12.68 -0.51
CA THR A 85 -6.32 -11.88 0.70
C THR A 85 -7.61 -12.33 1.38
N TRP A 86 -8.62 -12.65 0.57
CA TRP A 86 -9.88 -13.20 1.06
C TRP A 86 -9.69 -14.58 1.72
N ASP A 87 -8.93 -15.47 1.07
CA ASP A 87 -8.66 -16.81 1.60
C ASP A 87 -7.88 -16.74 2.91
N VAL A 88 -6.83 -15.91 3.00
CA VAL A 88 -6.04 -15.73 4.22
C VAL A 88 -6.88 -15.20 5.38
N ILE A 89 -7.71 -14.16 5.16
CA ILE A 89 -8.60 -13.64 6.21
C ILE A 89 -9.58 -14.72 6.65
N ARG A 90 -10.20 -15.45 5.71
CA ARG A 90 -11.13 -16.54 6.04
C ARG A 90 -10.44 -17.58 6.91
N ASP A 91 -9.25 -18.02 6.54
CA ASP A 91 -8.52 -19.07 7.25
C ASP A 91 -8.17 -18.62 8.67
N ILE A 92 -7.60 -17.42 8.83
CA ILE A 92 -7.28 -16.84 10.14
C ILE A 92 -8.54 -16.74 11.01
N VAL A 93 -9.64 -16.18 10.48
CA VAL A 93 -10.89 -16.00 11.24
C VAL A 93 -11.50 -17.35 11.63
N SER A 94 -11.52 -18.32 10.72
CA SER A 94 -12.13 -19.64 10.94
C SER A 94 -11.35 -20.48 11.96
N LEU A 95 -10.05 -20.23 12.11
CA LEU A 95 -9.18 -20.90 13.09
C LEU A 95 -9.15 -20.19 14.45
N SER A 96 -9.83 -19.05 14.58
CA SER A 96 -9.78 -18.18 15.76
C SER A 96 -11.12 -18.13 16.50
N ARG A 97 -11.14 -17.45 17.67
CA ARG A 97 -12.36 -17.21 18.46
C ARG A 97 -12.75 -15.73 18.49
N PHE A 98 -12.63 -15.06 17.35
CA PHE A 98 -12.99 -13.65 17.24
C PHE A 98 -14.50 -13.45 17.35
N GLN A 99 -14.87 -12.34 17.97
CA GLN A 99 -16.24 -11.82 18.11
C GLN A 99 -16.34 -10.41 17.52
N TYR A 100 -15.20 -9.79 17.20
CA TYR A 100 -15.11 -8.50 16.57
C TYR A 100 -13.93 -8.47 15.59
N CYS A 101 -14.21 -8.41 14.29
CA CYS A 101 -13.20 -8.25 13.26
C CYS A 101 -13.29 -6.86 12.62
N VAL A 102 -12.14 -6.22 12.42
CA VAL A 102 -12.03 -5.00 11.61
C VAL A 102 -11.04 -5.27 10.49
N ALA A 103 -11.38 -4.96 9.24
CA ALA A 103 -10.46 -5.06 8.12
C ALA A 103 -10.20 -3.68 7.51
N PHE A 104 -8.95 -3.25 7.50
CA PHE A 104 -8.46 -2.11 6.74
C PHE A 104 -7.83 -2.60 5.44
N THR A 105 -8.25 -2.02 4.31
CA THR A 105 -7.66 -2.27 3.00
C THR A 105 -7.07 -0.99 2.41
N GLY A 106 -5.91 -1.12 1.76
CA GLY A 106 -5.29 -0.08 0.93
C GLY A 106 -6.02 0.17 -0.40
N VAL A 107 -7.02 -0.65 -0.74
CA VAL A 107 -7.77 -0.50 -1.99
C VAL A 107 -9.12 0.15 -1.70
N SER A 108 -9.41 1.27 -2.35
CA SER A 108 -10.66 2.00 -2.12
C SER A 108 -11.89 1.21 -2.57
N HIS A 109 -13.04 1.59 -2.02
CA HIS A 109 -14.32 0.97 -2.39
C HIS A 109 -14.64 1.11 -3.90
N ALA A 110 -14.31 2.27 -4.49
CA ALA A 110 -14.50 2.50 -5.93
C ALA A 110 -13.70 1.49 -6.78
N VAL A 111 -12.46 1.20 -6.40
CA VAL A 111 -11.60 0.22 -7.09
C VAL A 111 -12.11 -1.22 -6.85
N HIS A 112 -12.62 -1.51 -5.65
CA HIS A 112 -13.27 -2.80 -5.36
C HIS A 112 -14.48 -3.05 -6.27
N LEU A 113 -15.38 -2.07 -6.44
CA LEU A 113 -16.56 -2.19 -7.31
C LEU A 113 -16.19 -2.60 -8.75
N GLN A 114 -15.10 -2.02 -9.27
CA GLN A 114 -14.62 -2.33 -10.61
C GLN A 114 -14.00 -3.74 -10.71
N THR A 115 -13.42 -4.24 -9.62
CA THR A 115 -12.80 -5.59 -9.54
C THR A 115 -13.84 -6.71 -9.46
N TYR A 116 -15.04 -6.41 -8.96
CA TYR A 116 -16.18 -7.34 -8.89
C TYR A 116 -17.06 -7.34 -10.16
N SER A 117 -16.60 -6.71 -11.24
CA SER A 117 -17.25 -6.71 -12.56
C SER A 117 -18.67 -6.13 -12.56
N MET A 118 -18.93 -5.11 -11.74
CA MET A 118 -20.14 -4.29 -11.93
C MET A 118 -19.99 -3.41 -13.18
N PRO A 119 -21.07 -3.20 -13.98
CA PRO A 119 -20.97 -2.44 -15.22
C PRO A 119 -20.41 -1.03 -14.98
N LEU A 120 -19.51 -0.60 -15.87
CA LEU A 120 -19.05 0.79 -15.99
C LEU A 120 -20.28 1.72 -16.11
N GLY A 121 -20.61 2.44 -15.03
CA GLY A 121 -21.82 3.29 -14.96
C GLY A 121 -22.64 3.09 -13.69
N ALA A 122 -22.46 1.99 -12.95
CA ALA A 122 -23.07 1.80 -11.62
C ALA A 122 -22.39 2.65 -10.52
N GLU A 123 -21.38 3.45 -10.86
CA GLU A 123 -20.69 4.39 -9.95
C GLU A 123 -21.61 5.48 -9.41
N ALA A 124 -22.76 5.73 -10.05
CA ALA A 124 -23.63 6.86 -9.75
C ALA A 124 -24.84 6.53 -8.85
N GLU A 125 -25.16 5.25 -8.60
CA GLU A 125 -26.41 4.86 -7.94
C GLU A 125 -26.25 4.07 -6.62
N SER A 126 -25.09 3.45 -6.33
CA SER A 126 -24.85 2.85 -5.01
C SER A 126 -24.23 3.88 -4.07
N SER A 127 -25.07 4.58 -3.31
CA SER A 127 -24.63 5.62 -2.34
C SER A 127 -23.95 5.08 -1.07
N GLY A 128 -23.74 3.75 -0.96
CA GLY A 128 -23.17 3.10 0.22
C GLY A 128 -21.99 2.17 -0.11
N PRO A 129 -21.19 1.79 0.90
CA PRO A 129 -20.01 0.95 0.73
C PRO A 129 -20.39 -0.54 0.55
N VAL A 130 -21.24 -0.86 -0.43
CA VAL A 130 -21.87 -2.18 -0.62
C VAL A 130 -20.88 -3.36 -0.59
N VAL A 131 -19.73 -3.24 -1.26
CA VAL A 131 -18.71 -4.30 -1.25
C VAL A 131 -18.10 -4.52 0.14
N PHE A 132 -17.94 -3.46 0.92
CA PHE A 132 -17.43 -3.55 2.29
C PHE A 132 -18.48 -4.15 3.21
N GLU A 133 -19.75 -3.74 3.09
CA GLU A 133 -20.88 -4.35 3.82
C GLU A 133 -21.00 -5.86 3.51
N GLN A 134 -20.85 -6.26 2.25
CA GLN A 134 -20.83 -7.68 1.88
C GLN A 134 -19.65 -8.44 2.50
N PHE A 135 -18.48 -7.80 2.62
CA PHE A 135 -17.33 -8.41 3.27
C PHE A 135 -17.53 -8.47 4.80
N GLU A 136 -18.18 -7.48 5.41
CA GLU A 136 -18.57 -7.50 6.82
C GLU A 136 -19.50 -8.68 7.13
N GLU A 137 -20.51 -8.91 6.30
CA GLU A 137 -21.38 -10.09 6.42
C GLU A 137 -20.59 -11.40 6.36
N LYS A 138 -19.56 -11.46 5.52
CA LYS A 138 -18.71 -12.64 5.34
C LYS A 138 -17.79 -12.87 6.53
N LEU A 139 -17.23 -11.81 7.11
CA LEU A 139 -16.52 -11.88 8.39
C LEU A 139 -17.42 -12.45 9.50
N CYS A 140 -18.66 -11.96 9.62
CA CYS A 140 -19.62 -12.49 10.59
C CYS A 140 -19.97 -13.97 10.35
N GLN A 141 -20.11 -14.36 9.08
CA GLN A 141 -20.30 -15.77 8.71
C GLN A 141 -19.11 -16.64 9.11
N TRP A 142 -17.87 -16.19 8.87
CA TRP A 142 -16.66 -16.95 9.23
C TRP A 142 -16.42 -17.02 10.73
N MET A 143 -16.76 -15.98 11.48
CA MET A 143 -16.76 -16.05 12.95
C MET A 143 -17.86 -16.99 13.50
N GLY A 144 -18.79 -17.47 12.65
CA GLY A 144 -19.82 -18.43 13.01
C GLY A 144 -21.04 -17.85 13.72
N ASN A 145 -21.16 -16.52 13.81
CA ASN A 145 -22.29 -15.86 14.47
C ASN A 145 -22.58 -14.48 13.87
N MET A 146 -23.77 -14.32 13.31
CA MET A 146 -24.22 -13.06 12.70
C MET A 146 -24.46 -11.92 13.69
N ASN A 147 -24.48 -12.20 15.00
CA ASN A 147 -24.57 -11.18 16.05
C ASN A 147 -23.19 -10.59 16.44
N TYR A 148 -22.10 -11.13 15.89
CA TYR A 148 -20.78 -10.54 16.07
C TYR A 148 -20.59 -9.29 15.22
N THR A 149 -19.54 -8.54 15.52
CA THR A 149 -19.28 -7.25 14.88
C THR A 149 -18.21 -7.41 13.81
N ALA A 150 -18.49 -6.93 12.61
CA ALA A 150 -17.51 -6.79 11.54
C ALA A 150 -17.54 -5.36 11.03
N GLU A 151 -16.36 -4.83 10.70
CA GLU A 151 -16.22 -3.52 10.07
C GLU A 151 -15.16 -3.58 8.98
N VAL A 152 -15.39 -2.91 7.86
CA VAL A 152 -14.43 -2.82 6.76
C VAL A 152 -14.21 -1.37 6.37
N HIS A 153 -12.95 -0.97 6.35
CA HIS A 153 -12.52 0.41 6.13
C HIS A 153 -11.45 0.49 5.05
N HIS A 154 -11.43 1.62 4.34
CA HIS A 154 -10.32 1.98 3.46
C HIS A 154 -9.34 2.89 4.21
N ALA A 155 -8.04 2.62 4.09
CA ALA A 155 -6.98 3.52 4.54
C ALA A 155 -5.86 3.56 3.49
N ALA A 156 -5.49 4.76 3.03
CA ALA A 156 -4.47 4.96 1.99
C ALA A 156 -3.04 4.84 2.56
N LEU A 157 -2.68 3.63 2.99
CA LEU A 157 -1.42 3.31 3.69
C LEU A 157 -0.23 3.09 2.75
N PHE A 158 -0.24 3.71 1.58
CA PHE A 158 0.68 3.39 0.48
C PHE A 158 2.05 4.05 0.55
N LEU A 159 2.23 5.11 1.36
CA LEU A 159 3.48 5.88 1.43
C LEU A 159 4.34 5.51 2.64
N ALA A 160 5.61 5.21 2.37
CA ALA A 160 6.67 5.10 3.37
C ALA A 160 7.65 6.28 3.22
N PRO A 161 7.71 7.23 4.19
CA PRO A 161 8.62 8.38 4.12
C PRO A 161 10.06 7.99 4.47
N LEU A 162 10.96 7.97 3.48
CA LEU A 162 12.40 7.76 3.71
C LEU A 162 13.11 9.05 4.15
N SER A 163 12.60 10.20 3.70
CA SER A 163 13.03 11.54 4.11
C SER A 163 11.88 12.54 3.87
N PRO A 164 11.99 13.81 4.31
CA PRO A 164 10.90 14.80 4.18
C PRO A 164 10.36 15.02 2.75
N HIS A 165 11.14 14.67 1.72
CA HIS A 165 10.80 14.86 0.31
C HIS A 165 10.95 13.58 -0.54
N LEU A 166 11.25 12.44 0.09
CA LEU A 166 11.41 11.16 -0.58
C LEU A 166 10.50 10.12 0.07
N PHE A 167 9.59 9.59 -0.74
CA PHE A 167 8.62 8.60 -0.32
C PHE A 167 8.72 7.43 -1.29
N VAL A 168 8.61 6.24 -0.75
CA VAL A 168 8.45 5.02 -1.53
C VAL A 168 7.05 4.46 -1.33
N THR A 169 6.65 3.57 -2.22
CA THR A 169 5.33 2.97 -2.21
C THR A 169 5.42 1.45 -2.12
N PRO A 170 5.57 0.87 -0.90
CA PRO A 170 5.80 -0.56 -0.74
C PRO A 170 4.73 -1.45 -1.40
N ALA A 171 3.46 -1.04 -1.32
CA ALA A 171 2.33 -1.73 -1.96
C ALA A 171 2.44 -1.83 -3.49
N PHE A 172 3.21 -0.93 -4.11
CA PHE A 172 3.41 -0.87 -5.56
C PHE A 172 4.86 -1.19 -5.95
N ALA A 173 5.64 -1.85 -5.09
CA ALA A 173 7.04 -2.17 -5.37
C ALA A 173 7.25 -3.05 -6.62
N ALA A 174 6.23 -3.83 -7.01
CA ALA A 174 6.24 -4.64 -8.23
C ALA A 174 5.72 -3.89 -9.48
N LEU A 175 5.22 -2.66 -9.34
CA LEU A 175 4.75 -1.86 -10.47
C LEU A 175 5.95 -1.33 -11.26
N PHE A 176 6.25 -1.98 -12.38
CA PHE A 176 7.37 -1.63 -13.25
C PHE A 176 6.88 -1.31 -14.67
N PRO A 177 7.49 -0.33 -15.39
CA PRO A 177 7.11 -0.04 -16.77
C PRO A 177 7.26 -1.24 -17.70
N LEU A 178 6.34 -1.34 -18.67
CA LEU A 178 6.39 -2.38 -19.69
C LEU A 178 7.65 -2.29 -20.54
N MET A 179 8.20 -3.45 -20.86
CA MET A 179 9.29 -3.65 -21.80
C MET A 179 8.76 -4.13 -23.15
N VAL A 180 9.54 -4.02 -24.22
CA VAL A 180 9.10 -4.39 -25.58
C VAL A 180 8.73 -5.88 -25.65
N GLU A 181 9.39 -6.70 -24.85
CA GLU A 181 9.16 -8.14 -24.71
C GLU A 181 7.74 -8.45 -24.22
N ASP A 182 7.18 -7.59 -23.36
CA ASP A 182 5.83 -7.75 -22.80
C ASP A 182 4.74 -7.68 -23.87
N LEU A 183 5.00 -7.00 -25.00
CA LEU A 183 4.07 -6.93 -26.13
C LEU A 183 3.71 -8.32 -26.65
N THR A 184 4.64 -9.29 -26.57
CA THR A 184 4.38 -10.67 -26.99
C THR A 184 3.33 -11.31 -26.09
N HIS A 185 3.43 -11.12 -24.77
CA HIS A 185 2.49 -11.65 -23.80
C HIS A 185 1.12 -10.98 -23.93
N LEU A 186 1.09 -9.65 -24.04
CA LEU A 186 -0.14 -8.88 -24.26
C LEU A 186 -0.87 -9.33 -25.54
N ASN A 187 -0.14 -9.47 -26.64
CA ASN A 187 -0.72 -9.89 -27.92
C ASN A 187 -1.23 -11.33 -27.92
N ARG A 188 -0.69 -12.22 -27.08
CA ARG A 188 -1.19 -13.59 -26.91
C ARG A 188 -2.49 -13.63 -26.12
N ALA A 189 -2.61 -12.79 -25.10
CA ALA A 189 -3.82 -12.69 -24.28
C ALA A 189 -5.00 -12.03 -25.04
N ARG A 190 -4.71 -11.18 -26.03
CA ARG A 190 -5.73 -10.46 -26.81
C ARG A 190 -6.30 -11.30 -27.96
N HIS A 191 -7.63 -11.33 -28.05
CA HIS A 191 -8.39 -11.95 -29.15
C HIS A 191 -8.41 -11.11 -30.45
N GLU A 192 -7.92 -9.86 -30.40
CA GLU A 192 -7.93 -8.96 -31.55
C GLU A 192 -6.97 -9.42 -32.66
N LYS A 193 -7.42 -9.24 -33.91
CA LYS A 193 -6.62 -9.50 -35.11
C LYS A 193 -5.44 -8.52 -35.25
N LYS A 194 -5.65 -7.25 -34.88
CA LYS A 194 -4.60 -6.23 -34.91
C LYS A 194 -3.71 -6.39 -33.68
N LYS A 195 -2.45 -6.75 -33.91
CA LYS A 195 -1.44 -6.84 -32.86
C LYS A 195 -0.90 -5.45 -32.53
N ILE A 196 -0.58 -5.23 -31.25
CA ILE A 196 0.12 -4.05 -30.75
C ILE A 196 1.58 -4.19 -31.16
N SER A 197 2.11 -3.23 -31.91
CA SER A 197 3.49 -3.25 -32.42
C SER A 197 4.43 -2.34 -31.63
N HIS A 198 3.91 -1.31 -30.96
CA HIS A 198 4.70 -0.38 -30.14
C HIS A 198 4.11 -0.23 -28.74
N LEU A 199 4.97 0.01 -27.75
CA LEU A 199 4.56 0.29 -26.38
C LEU A 199 3.68 1.56 -26.29
N SER A 200 3.81 2.49 -27.22
CA SER A 200 2.97 3.69 -27.29
C SER A 200 1.51 3.38 -27.63
N ASP A 201 1.25 2.21 -28.21
CA ASP A 201 -0.08 1.80 -28.69
C ASP A 201 -0.81 0.94 -27.65
N VAL A 202 -0.16 0.66 -26.51
CA VAL A 202 -0.79 -0.04 -25.38
C VAL A 202 -1.71 0.93 -24.65
N ASP A 203 -2.98 0.57 -24.53
CA ASP A 203 -3.95 1.27 -23.71
C ASP A 203 -4.21 0.54 -22.38
N PHE A 204 -4.91 1.20 -21.46
CA PHE A 204 -5.24 0.66 -20.14
C PHE A 204 -5.97 -0.69 -20.23
N PHE A 205 -6.95 -0.82 -21.13
CA PHE A 205 -7.79 -2.01 -21.25
C PHE A 205 -7.07 -3.21 -21.87
N SER A 206 -5.95 -2.98 -22.55
CA SER A 206 -5.08 -4.02 -23.07
C SER A 206 -4.17 -4.65 -22.03
N LEU A 207 -4.07 -4.07 -20.83
CA LEU A 207 -3.21 -4.57 -19.74
C LEU A 207 -3.83 -5.79 -19.03
N PRO A 208 -3.03 -6.66 -18.39
CA PRO A 208 -3.54 -7.71 -17.50
C PRO A 208 -4.36 -7.13 -16.34
N SER A 209 -5.34 -7.90 -15.83
CA SER A 209 -6.22 -7.48 -14.74
C SER A 209 -5.47 -7.04 -13.48
N GLU A 210 -4.37 -7.72 -13.17
CA GLU A 210 -3.56 -7.45 -11.99
C GLU A 210 -2.87 -6.09 -12.11
N LEU A 211 -2.38 -5.75 -13.31
CA LEU A 211 -1.75 -4.46 -13.58
C LEU A 211 -2.79 -3.34 -13.64
N GLN A 212 -3.96 -3.59 -14.24
CA GLN A 212 -5.08 -2.65 -14.21
C GLN A 212 -5.49 -2.31 -12.77
N LEU A 213 -5.58 -3.32 -11.90
CA LEU A 213 -5.87 -3.15 -10.48
C LEU A 213 -4.79 -2.33 -9.77
N ALA A 214 -3.51 -2.67 -9.96
CA ALA A 214 -2.40 -1.94 -9.35
C ALA A 214 -2.39 -0.46 -9.75
N ILE A 215 -2.61 -0.14 -11.04
CA ILE A 215 -2.69 1.24 -11.52
C ILE A 215 -3.87 1.98 -10.88
N ARG A 216 -5.05 1.38 -10.83
CA ARG A 216 -6.24 2.01 -10.25
C ARG A 216 -6.14 2.22 -8.75
N SER A 217 -5.54 1.28 -8.04
CA SER A 217 -5.23 1.43 -6.62
C SER A 217 -4.27 2.61 -6.41
N LEU A 218 -3.17 2.69 -7.18
CA LEU A 218 -2.24 3.81 -7.11
C LEU A 218 -2.92 5.15 -7.45
N VAL A 219 -3.77 5.19 -8.48
CA VAL A 219 -4.51 6.41 -8.86
C VAL A 219 -5.48 6.84 -7.76
N SER A 220 -6.17 5.89 -7.13
CA SER A 220 -7.03 6.16 -5.99
C SER A 220 -6.25 6.73 -4.80
N ASP A 221 -5.10 6.12 -4.47
CA ASP A 221 -4.19 6.55 -3.40
C ASP A 221 -3.63 7.95 -3.66
N LEU A 222 -3.16 8.21 -4.88
CA LEU A 222 -2.72 9.54 -5.31
C LEU A 222 -3.85 10.56 -5.19
N ASN A 223 -5.09 10.20 -5.56
CA ASN A 223 -6.23 11.09 -5.35
C ASN A 223 -6.44 11.42 -3.87
N THR A 224 -6.39 10.42 -2.97
CA THR A 224 -6.50 10.64 -1.52
C THR A 224 -5.39 11.54 -0.98
N LEU A 225 -4.15 11.37 -1.44
CA LEU A 225 -3.05 12.28 -1.12
C LEU A 225 -3.34 13.71 -1.60
N LEU A 226 -3.82 13.88 -2.83
CA LEU A 226 -4.11 15.21 -3.37
C LEU A 226 -5.32 15.88 -2.69
N GLU A 227 -6.28 15.09 -2.20
CA GLU A 227 -7.37 15.54 -1.32
C GLU A 227 -6.83 16.07 0.00
N TYR A 228 -5.96 15.31 0.66
CA TYR A 228 -5.29 15.75 1.88
C TYR A 228 -4.53 17.07 1.68
N LEU A 229 -3.80 17.17 0.57
CA LEU A 229 -3.05 18.39 0.21
C LEU A 229 -3.95 19.54 -0.26
N SER A 230 -5.25 19.30 -0.50
CA SER A 230 -6.20 20.28 -1.03
C SER A 230 -5.71 20.95 -2.33
N VAL A 231 -5.11 20.17 -3.23
CA VAL A 231 -4.56 20.66 -4.51
C VAL A 231 -5.33 20.12 -5.72
N ARG A 232 -5.35 20.92 -6.78
CA ARG A 232 -5.65 20.49 -8.14
C ARG A 232 -4.36 20.14 -8.86
N GLU A 233 -4.31 18.94 -9.38
CA GLU A 233 -3.19 18.40 -10.14
C GLU A 233 -3.25 18.79 -11.63
N GLU A 234 -2.08 18.94 -12.22
CA GLU A 234 -1.81 18.91 -13.65
C GLU A 234 -0.84 17.75 -13.93
N CYS A 235 -1.25 16.80 -14.76
CA CYS A 235 -0.51 15.57 -14.99
C CYS A 235 0.40 15.69 -16.23
N PHE A 236 1.68 15.37 -16.05
CA PHE A 236 2.67 15.22 -17.10
C PHE A 236 3.20 13.79 -17.08
N ALA A 237 3.52 13.24 -18.25
CA ALA A 237 3.96 11.85 -18.35
C ALA A 237 5.07 11.67 -19.38
N LEU A 238 6.09 10.90 -18.99
CA LEU A 238 7.19 10.47 -19.84
C LEU A 238 7.27 8.94 -19.78
N GLY A 239 6.99 8.29 -20.91
CA GLY A 239 6.92 6.83 -21.00
C GLY A 239 5.51 6.30 -21.23
N SER A 240 5.39 5.03 -21.62
CA SER A 240 4.12 4.40 -21.98
C SER A 240 3.26 4.11 -20.76
N LEU A 241 3.82 3.51 -19.70
CA LEU A 241 3.05 3.19 -18.50
C LEU A 241 2.67 4.48 -17.76
N SER A 242 3.60 5.42 -17.65
CA SER A 242 3.36 6.76 -17.10
C SER A 242 2.21 7.49 -17.77
N LYS A 243 2.06 7.40 -19.10
CA LYS A 243 0.93 8.00 -19.83
C LYS A 243 -0.40 7.35 -19.45
N ILE A 244 -0.41 6.03 -19.26
CA ILE A 244 -1.60 5.29 -18.82
C ILE A 244 -2.00 5.75 -17.41
N ILE A 245 -1.06 5.77 -16.46
CA ILE A 245 -1.31 6.19 -15.06
C ILE A 245 -1.78 7.65 -15.03
N ALA A 246 -1.09 8.56 -15.72
CA ALA A 246 -1.44 9.97 -15.78
C ALA A 246 -2.82 10.20 -16.40
N GLY A 247 -3.15 9.45 -17.47
CA GLY A 247 -4.44 9.50 -18.13
C GLY A 247 -5.57 8.98 -17.25
N ASP A 248 -5.35 7.88 -16.53
CA ASP A 248 -6.33 7.32 -15.59
C ASP A 248 -6.57 8.30 -14.42
N LEU A 249 -5.51 8.85 -13.83
CA LEU A 249 -5.62 9.90 -12.81
C LEU A 249 -6.39 11.11 -13.34
N ALA A 250 -6.03 11.66 -14.51
CA ALA A 250 -6.69 12.82 -15.09
C ALA A 250 -8.20 12.60 -15.31
N ASN A 251 -8.61 11.37 -15.63
CA ASN A 251 -9.99 10.99 -15.85
C ASN A 251 -10.70 10.42 -14.60
N TYR A 252 -10.01 10.35 -13.45
CA TYR A 252 -10.54 9.75 -12.23
C TYR A 252 -11.81 10.49 -11.76
N SER A 253 -12.93 9.75 -11.64
CA SER A 253 -14.26 10.32 -11.44
C SER A 253 -14.43 10.97 -10.05
N GLN A 254 -13.84 10.36 -9.02
CA GLN A 254 -13.94 10.83 -7.63
C GLN A 254 -13.20 12.16 -7.39
N ALA A 255 -12.22 12.49 -8.24
CA ALA A 255 -11.45 13.72 -8.12
C ALA A 255 -12.20 14.99 -8.57
N LYS A 256 -13.38 14.88 -9.21
CA LYS A 256 -14.10 16.01 -9.83
C LYS A 256 -14.39 17.14 -8.84
N LEU A 257 -14.87 16.81 -7.64
CA LEU A 257 -15.24 17.80 -6.63
C LEU A 257 -14.00 18.52 -6.09
N ARG A 258 -12.94 17.77 -5.75
CA ARG A 258 -11.64 18.32 -5.36
C ARG A 258 -11.10 19.29 -6.41
N ARG A 259 -11.03 18.87 -7.68
CA ARG A 259 -10.48 19.71 -8.75
C ARG A 259 -11.25 21.01 -8.98
N LYS A 260 -12.56 21.01 -8.69
CA LYS A 260 -13.41 22.21 -8.76
C LYS A 260 -13.15 23.17 -7.60
N ASN A 261 -12.92 22.65 -6.40
CA ASN A 261 -12.90 23.43 -5.15
C ASN A 261 -11.48 23.81 -4.68
N ALA A 262 -10.46 23.07 -5.10
CA ALA A 262 -9.08 23.28 -4.68
C ALA A 262 -8.56 24.67 -5.09
N GLN A 263 -8.00 25.39 -4.13
CA GLN A 263 -7.44 26.72 -4.32
C GLN A 263 -5.99 26.67 -4.82
N ASN A 264 -5.28 25.60 -4.49
CA ASN A 264 -3.88 25.38 -4.82
C ASN A 264 -3.74 24.48 -6.04
N LYS A 265 -2.64 24.64 -6.78
CA LYS A 265 -2.29 23.79 -7.93
C LYS A 265 -0.98 23.07 -7.67
N ALA A 266 -0.85 21.86 -8.19
CA ALA A 266 0.37 21.07 -8.18
C ALA A 266 0.58 20.44 -9.56
N ALA A 267 1.84 20.34 -9.99
CA ALA A 267 2.20 19.52 -11.15
C ALA A 267 2.64 18.15 -10.65
N ILE A 268 2.18 17.08 -11.30
CA ILE A 268 2.65 15.72 -11.06
C ILE A 268 3.30 15.22 -12.35
N VAL A 269 4.53 14.74 -12.25
CA VAL A 269 5.27 14.20 -13.38
C VAL A 269 5.48 12.71 -13.16
N PHE A 270 4.91 11.90 -14.03
CA PHE A 270 5.10 10.45 -14.08
C PHE A 270 6.23 10.14 -15.07
N VAL A 271 7.21 9.34 -14.65
CA VAL A 271 8.38 8.99 -15.47
C VAL A 271 8.62 7.48 -15.40
N ASP A 272 8.59 6.81 -16.55
CA ASP A 272 8.96 5.41 -16.65
C ASP A 272 10.46 5.26 -16.39
N ARG A 273 10.84 4.43 -15.41
CA ARG A 273 12.25 4.12 -15.10
C ARG A 273 13.04 3.60 -16.31
N THR A 274 12.37 2.97 -17.27
CA THR A 274 12.98 2.44 -18.50
C THR A 274 13.55 3.52 -19.41
N LEU A 275 13.16 4.79 -19.25
CA LEU A 275 13.73 5.92 -19.99
C LEU A 275 15.15 6.29 -19.53
N ASP A 276 15.52 5.87 -18.33
CA ASP A 276 16.87 6.05 -17.81
C ASP A 276 17.25 4.80 -17.00
N LEU A 277 17.76 3.76 -17.63
CA LEU A 277 18.33 2.64 -16.86
C LEU A 277 19.77 2.93 -16.45
N THR A 278 20.47 3.72 -17.26
CA THR A 278 21.87 4.10 -17.07
C THR A 278 22.11 4.91 -15.82
N GLY A 279 21.28 5.91 -15.51
CA GLY A 279 21.43 6.74 -14.32
C GLY A 279 21.25 5.96 -13.02
N ALA A 280 20.38 4.94 -13.02
CA ALA A 280 20.18 4.08 -11.86
C ALA A 280 21.39 3.20 -11.55
N VAL A 281 22.15 2.76 -12.56
CA VAL A 281 23.31 1.88 -12.38
C VAL A 281 24.65 2.61 -12.44
N GLY A 282 24.69 3.77 -13.10
CA GLY A 282 25.90 4.52 -13.41
C GLY A 282 26.37 5.43 -12.27
N HIS A 283 25.49 5.75 -11.34
CA HIS A 283 25.80 6.55 -10.14
C HIS A 283 25.99 5.69 -8.89
N HIS A 284 26.22 4.38 -9.08
CA HIS A 284 26.26 3.45 -7.96
C HIS A 284 27.39 3.76 -6.98
N GLY A 285 27.02 4.11 -5.75
CA GLY A 285 27.96 4.44 -4.68
C GLY A 285 28.42 5.89 -4.71
N ASP A 286 27.78 6.77 -5.47
CA ASP A 286 28.12 8.20 -5.51
C ASP A 286 27.68 8.94 -4.24
N ASN A 287 26.72 8.38 -3.50
CA ASN A 287 26.23 8.98 -2.25
C ASN A 287 26.25 7.99 -1.07
N LEU A 288 26.30 8.54 0.15
CA LEU A 288 26.40 7.74 1.39
C LEU A 288 25.18 6.83 1.60
N ALA A 289 23.97 7.31 1.30
CA ALA A 289 22.76 6.52 1.48
C ALA A 289 22.78 5.26 0.62
N GLU A 290 23.23 5.37 -0.64
CA GLU A 290 23.38 4.23 -1.52
C GLU A 290 24.49 3.27 -1.07
N LYS A 291 25.61 3.78 -0.56
CA LYS A 291 26.64 2.92 0.04
C LYS A 291 26.08 2.12 1.21
N ILE A 292 25.28 2.75 2.07
CA ILE A 292 24.60 2.07 3.18
C ILE A 292 23.66 0.99 2.65
N LEU A 293 22.78 1.34 1.70
CA LEU A 293 21.78 0.43 1.14
C LEU A 293 22.39 -0.74 0.33
N SER A 294 23.60 -0.55 -0.24
CA SER A 294 24.29 -1.56 -1.05
C SER A 294 25.21 -2.48 -0.25
N ILE A 295 25.77 -1.99 0.86
CA ILE A 295 26.73 -2.74 1.68
C ILE A 295 26.02 -3.52 2.80
N LEU A 296 24.99 -2.93 3.41
CA LEU A 296 24.28 -3.57 4.53
C LEU A 296 23.24 -4.58 4.03
N PRO A 297 23.04 -5.70 4.75
CA PRO A 297 22.01 -6.66 4.39
C PRO A 297 20.61 -6.05 4.60
N LYS A 298 19.63 -6.49 3.81
CA LYS A 298 18.25 -6.01 3.95
C LYS A 298 17.65 -6.40 5.30
N LEU A 299 16.87 -5.49 5.88
CA LEU A 299 16.04 -5.81 7.04
C LEU A 299 15.00 -6.86 6.64
N PRO A 300 14.91 -8.02 7.31
CA PRO A 300 14.00 -9.09 6.90
C PRO A 300 12.56 -8.62 6.84
N GLY A 301 11.88 -8.88 5.73
CA GLY A 301 10.50 -8.42 5.48
C GLY A 301 10.37 -7.00 4.93
N HIS A 302 11.46 -6.24 4.81
CA HIS A 302 11.44 -4.88 4.24
C HIS A 302 12.09 -4.84 2.86
N THR A 303 11.59 -3.95 1.99
CA THR A 303 12.16 -3.73 0.66
C THR A 303 13.14 -2.57 0.62
N SER A 304 12.98 -1.58 1.49
CA SER A 304 13.68 -0.28 1.45
C SER A 304 14.54 0.02 2.67
N ASP A 305 14.67 -0.92 3.61
CA ASP A 305 15.49 -0.76 4.83
C ASP A 305 16.57 -1.85 4.95
N VAL A 306 17.58 -1.59 5.76
CA VAL A 306 18.76 -2.42 5.97
C VAL A 306 18.99 -2.70 7.45
N MET A 307 19.61 -3.84 7.73
CA MET A 307 20.05 -4.21 9.06
C MET A 307 21.36 -3.51 9.38
N VAL A 308 21.37 -2.77 10.48
CA VAL A 308 22.58 -2.25 11.11
C VAL A 308 23.00 -3.22 12.21
N ASN A 309 24.24 -3.69 12.16
CA ASN A 309 24.79 -4.52 13.23
C ASN A 309 24.96 -3.67 14.51
N MET A 310 24.18 -3.99 15.54
CA MET A 310 24.19 -3.27 16.81
C MET A 310 25.16 -3.86 17.83
N MET A 311 25.83 -4.98 17.53
CA MET A 311 26.69 -5.69 18.50
C MET A 311 27.76 -4.77 19.09
N GLU A 312 28.41 -3.94 18.26
CA GLU A 312 29.45 -3.01 18.70
C GLU A 312 28.94 -1.90 19.64
N LEU A 313 27.63 -1.67 19.69
CA LEU A 313 26.98 -0.72 20.60
C LEU A 313 26.55 -1.38 21.92
N THR A 314 26.83 -2.67 22.11
CA THR A 314 26.51 -3.42 23.32
C THR A 314 27.77 -3.88 24.05
N SER A 315 27.63 -4.28 25.32
CA SER A 315 28.71 -4.93 26.06
C SER A 315 28.83 -6.43 25.77
N LEU A 316 28.07 -6.96 24.79
CA LEU A 316 28.03 -8.38 24.48
C LEU A 316 29.20 -8.76 23.56
N HIS A 317 29.84 -9.90 23.85
CA HIS A 317 30.88 -10.45 23.00
C HIS A 317 30.29 -11.26 21.84
N ALA A 318 30.89 -11.12 20.65
CA ALA A 318 30.49 -11.86 19.48
C ALA A 318 30.76 -13.37 19.64
N ASN A 319 29.71 -14.13 19.94
CA ASN A 319 29.68 -15.58 19.89
C ASN A 319 28.41 -16.05 19.17
N GLU A 320 28.37 -17.30 18.68
CA GLU A 320 27.21 -17.82 17.92
C GLU A 320 25.87 -17.69 18.66
N THR A 321 25.90 -17.66 20.01
CA THR A 321 24.73 -17.44 20.85
C THR A 321 24.26 -15.98 20.90
N SER A 322 25.15 -14.99 20.73
CA SER A 322 24.84 -13.56 20.80
C SER A 322 24.11 -13.01 19.58
N CYS A 323 24.27 -13.63 18.41
CA CYS A 323 23.66 -13.21 17.15
C CYS A 323 22.11 -13.28 17.17
N ASN A 324 21.53 -14.10 18.04
CA ASN A 324 20.07 -14.22 18.21
C ASN A 324 19.50 -13.37 19.35
N ILE A 325 20.35 -12.67 20.10
CA ILE A 325 19.93 -11.89 21.29
C ILE A 325 19.77 -10.41 20.93
N ILE A 326 20.57 -9.90 19.99
CA ILE A 326 20.60 -8.48 19.62
C ILE A 326 19.78 -8.27 18.35
N ALA A 327 18.66 -7.55 18.47
CA ALA A 327 17.89 -7.13 17.31
C ALA A 327 18.71 -6.19 16.42
N PRO A 328 18.63 -6.33 15.08
CA PRO A 328 19.30 -5.40 14.17
C PRO A 328 18.74 -3.98 14.35
N GLY A 329 19.61 -2.99 14.24
CA GLY A 329 19.19 -1.61 14.02
C GLY A 329 18.70 -1.43 12.58
N CYS A 330 18.13 -0.27 12.28
CA CYS A 330 17.62 0.06 10.94
C CYS A 330 17.75 1.56 10.66
N LEU A 331 17.43 1.98 9.43
CA LEU A 331 17.49 3.40 9.04
C LEU A 331 16.22 4.16 9.42
N ALA A 332 15.08 3.50 9.51
CA ALA A 332 13.87 4.13 9.98
C ALA A 332 14.07 4.65 11.41
N GLN A 333 13.68 5.91 11.63
CA GLN A 333 13.80 6.54 12.93
C GLN A 333 12.48 6.38 13.70
N PRO A 334 12.54 6.14 15.03
CA PRO A 334 11.36 6.29 15.87
C PRO A 334 10.85 7.73 15.76
N THR A 335 9.55 7.87 15.47
CA THR A 335 8.84 9.17 15.43
C THR A 335 8.43 9.61 16.81
#